data_AF-A0A523DQV1-F1
#
_entry.id   AF-A0A523DQV1-F1
#
_cell.length_a   1.000
_cell.length_b   1.000
_cell.length_c   1.000
_cell.angle_alpha   90.00
_cell.angle_beta   90.00
_cell.angle_gamma   90.00
#
_symmetry.space_group_name_H-M   'P 1'
#
loop_
_entity.id
_entity.type
_entity.pdbx_description
1 polymer ?
#
loop_
_entity_poly.entity_id
_entity_poly.type
_entity_poly.pdbx_seq_one_letter_code
_entity_poly.pdbx_strand_id
1 'polypeptide(L)'
;MTRWSFGLVLLLLTTSASAQPMPAVDDDIPTRPEELTYDELSFEVPDGNSFRHVLSNGVRVYLAEDHTFPLVGLRVILRQGSYLEPPDKVGLASLTASMMRSGGTEKMAPDIFDEEVEFLASSISSFGGDSQAGANLRCITPELDASLALFFDVLRTPRFDEGRLQIEKGNILEAMGQRNDDGGDILRREWNFLLYGEDHYSSRRMTQANLENITRADLVDFHEKYWRPENMIIAVSGDIDAATFLPKLESYLTDWPGEGADTKWPPPLPTKSPKPGVYRVEKDIPQGKILIGHLVPQWNDWENPDRAPIQVMEHILGSSGFTSRIMRRVRSDEGLAYSASARFGFDAIEPGVFRISFQSKSPTVALAAKIALEEVRRIQSELVSEDELSVAKNSLADSFPRRFESARQRVNMFATDAYLDRSHSYWQKWRDQIRAVTAEDVLRVADKYLKPDEVVFLVVGKWDEIAPGDPDDRATMAEFFGGEVTHIPLRDPMTLK
;
A
#
# COMPACT_ATOMS: atom_id res chain seq x y z
N MET A 1 67.43 38.22 4.65
CA MET A 1 68.62 38.13 5.52
C MET A 1 68.46 39.28 6.52
N THR A 2 68.36 39.15 7.85
CA THR A 2 69.17 38.41 8.84
C THR A 2 68.42 38.49 10.20
N ARG A 3 68.08 37.36 10.83
CA ARG A 3 68.51 36.83 12.16
C ARG A 3 68.20 37.60 13.48
N TRP A 4 67.50 36.86 14.38
CA TRP A 4 67.66 36.67 15.85
C TRP A 4 67.05 37.72 16.81
N SER A 5 66.51 37.44 18.01
CA SER A 5 66.05 36.25 18.77
C SER A 5 65.44 36.69 20.14
N PHE A 6 64.69 35.79 20.79
CA PHE A 6 64.41 35.60 22.25
C PHE A 6 63.32 36.40 23.00
N GLY A 7 62.40 35.67 23.66
CA GLY A 7 61.83 36.07 24.96
C GLY A 7 60.45 35.53 25.41
N LEU A 8 60.44 34.35 26.06
CA LEU A 8 59.64 33.96 27.24
C LEU A 8 58.11 33.61 27.18
N VAL A 9 57.86 32.29 27.29
CA VAL A 9 56.91 31.52 28.15
C VAL A 9 55.45 31.99 28.35
N LEU A 10 54.51 31.12 27.95
CA LEU A 10 53.24 30.92 28.66
C LEU A 10 53.01 29.42 28.90
N LEU A 11 52.81 29.03 30.16
CA LEU A 11 52.43 27.68 30.58
C LEU A 11 51.07 27.29 30.00
N LEU A 12 51.00 26.18 29.27
CA LEU A 12 49.75 25.48 28.99
C LEU A 12 49.69 24.24 29.88
N LEU A 13 48.81 24.30 30.88
CA LEU A 13 48.35 23.16 31.66
C LEU A 13 47.55 22.23 30.74
N THR A 14 48.17 21.16 30.26
CA THR A 14 47.46 20.06 29.60
C THR A 14 46.86 19.17 30.68
N THR A 15 45.56 19.33 30.96
CA THR A 15 44.78 18.30 31.65
C THR A 15 44.61 17.12 30.69
N SER A 16 45.41 16.08 30.87
CA SER A 16 45.21 14.79 30.21
C SER A 16 43.92 14.19 30.74
N ALA A 17 42.82 14.33 30.02
CA ALA A 17 41.65 13.49 30.23
C ALA A 17 42.07 12.06 29.86
N SER A 18 42.32 11.23 30.86
CA SER A 18 42.49 9.80 30.68
C SER A 18 41.20 9.24 30.07
N ALA A 19 41.23 8.95 28.78
CA ALA A 19 40.22 8.12 28.14
C ALA A 19 40.22 6.78 28.89
N GLN A 20 39.16 6.50 29.65
CA GLN A 20 38.96 5.15 30.15
C GLN A 20 38.74 4.26 28.93
N PRO A 21 39.43 3.11 28.83
CA PRO A 21 39.10 2.13 27.80
C PRO A 21 37.64 1.76 27.97
N MET A 22 36.88 1.78 26.88
CA MET A 22 35.54 1.18 26.88
C MET A 22 35.70 -0.28 27.34
N PRO A 23 34.77 -0.80 28.16
CA PRO A 23 34.75 -2.21 28.47
C PRO A 23 34.71 -2.99 27.15
N ALA A 24 35.60 -3.98 27.01
CA ALA A 24 35.60 -4.88 25.88
C ALA A 24 34.19 -5.47 25.74
N VAL A 25 33.60 -5.33 24.55
CA VAL A 25 32.39 -6.08 24.19
C VAL A 25 32.80 -7.55 24.20
N ASP A 26 32.09 -8.35 24.99
CA ASP A 26 32.35 -9.77 25.25
C ASP A 26 32.66 -10.57 23.96
N ASP A 27 33.56 -11.55 24.11
CA ASP A 27 34.09 -12.47 23.08
C ASP A 27 33.06 -13.45 22.47
N ASP A 28 31.76 -13.17 22.57
CA ASP A 28 30.69 -14.15 22.29
C ASP A 28 29.92 -13.89 20.98
N ILE A 29 30.50 -13.12 20.05
CA ILE A 29 29.98 -13.04 18.68
C ILE A 29 30.58 -14.23 17.90
N PRO A 30 29.78 -15.23 17.53
CA PRO A 30 30.30 -16.39 16.83
C PRO A 30 30.89 -16.02 15.48
N THR A 31 31.83 -16.84 15.01
CA THR A 31 32.61 -16.54 13.80
C THR A 31 31.79 -16.56 12.51
N ARG A 32 30.61 -17.17 12.55
CA ARG A 32 29.69 -17.27 11.41
C ARG A 32 28.30 -16.78 11.83
N PRO A 33 27.60 -15.98 11.01
CA PRO A 33 26.24 -15.51 11.34
C PRO A 33 25.23 -16.61 11.65
N GLU A 34 25.38 -17.80 11.05
CA GLU A 34 24.55 -18.99 11.28
C GLU A 34 24.70 -19.64 12.66
N GLU A 35 25.75 -19.28 13.40
CA GLU A 35 25.98 -19.72 14.78
C GLU A 35 25.34 -18.76 15.80
N LEU A 36 24.75 -17.64 15.35
CA LEU A 36 24.03 -16.70 16.22
C LEU A 36 22.79 -17.37 16.80
N THR A 37 22.76 -17.49 18.13
CA THR A 37 21.59 -17.93 18.87
C THR A 37 20.84 -16.73 19.42
N TYR A 38 19.52 -16.71 19.24
CA TYR A 38 18.64 -15.70 19.80
C TYR A 38 17.66 -16.35 20.77
N ASP A 39 17.32 -15.64 21.84
CA ASP A 39 16.22 -16.03 22.71
C ASP A 39 14.91 -16.10 21.92
N GLU A 40 13.98 -16.96 22.34
CA GLU A 40 12.67 -17.03 21.72
C GLU A 40 11.94 -15.68 21.87
N LEU A 41 11.43 -15.16 20.75
CA LEU A 41 10.72 -13.89 20.70
C LEU A 41 9.38 -13.97 21.45
N SER A 42 9.41 -13.55 22.71
CA SER A 42 8.22 -13.31 23.51
C SER A 42 7.60 -11.96 23.13
N PHE A 43 6.38 -12.00 22.58
CA PHE A 43 5.63 -10.81 22.20
C PHE A 43 4.15 -11.08 22.37
N GLU A 44 3.49 -10.25 23.18
CA GLU A 44 2.05 -10.23 23.34
C GLU A 44 1.45 -9.15 22.44
N VAL A 45 0.41 -9.52 21.70
CA VAL A 45 -0.30 -8.58 20.84
C VAL A 45 -1.07 -7.59 21.72
N PRO A 46 -0.88 -6.27 21.54
CA PRO A 46 -1.65 -5.27 22.27
C PRO A 46 -3.16 -5.49 22.05
N ASP A 47 -3.95 -5.41 23.12
CA ASP A 47 -5.41 -5.43 22.99
C ASP A 47 -5.88 -4.14 22.32
N GLY A 48 -6.43 -4.27 21.11
CA GLY A 48 -6.97 -3.15 20.35
C GLY A 48 -8.06 -2.36 21.07
N ASN A 49 -8.78 -2.98 22.03
CA ASN A 49 -9.78 -2.29 22.84
C ASN A 49 -9.16 -1.28 23.81
N SER A 50 -7.90 -1.48 24.23
CA SER A 50 -7.23 -0.54 25.14
C SER A 50 -6.93 0.81 24.49
N PHE A 51 -6.91 0.87 23.15
CA PHE A 51 -6.73 2.08 22.36
C PHE A 51 -8.07 2.70 21.91
N ARG A 52 -9.20 2.01 22.10
CA ARG A 52 -10.49 2.37 21.49
C ARG A 52 -11.30 3.29 22.40
N HIS A 53 -11.71 4.42 21.84
CA HIS A 53 -12.64 5.38 22.41
C HIS A 53 -13.81 5.62 21.45
N VAL A 54 -14.96 6.03 22.00
CA VAL A 54 -16.13 6.42 21.20
C VAL A 54 -16.58 7.78 21.73
N LEU A 55 -16.63 8.76 20.83
CA LEU A 55 -17.11 10.11 21.15
C LEU A 55 -18.64 10.11 21.25
N SER A 56 -19.24 11.15 21.84
CA SER A 56 -20.70 11.22 22.03
C SER A 56 -21.50 11.18 20.73
N ASN A 57 -20.92 11.62 19.62
CA ASN A 57 -21.50 11.57 18.27
C ASN A 57 -21.28 10.22 17.55
N GLY A 58 -20.71 9.21 18.22
CA GLY A 58 -20.51 7.86 17.68
C GLY A 58 -19.19 7.65 16.92
N VAL A 59 -18.39 8.70 16.72
CA VAL A 59 -17.08 8.60 16.07
C VAL A 59 -16.16 7.66 16.86
N ARG A 60 -15.59 6.69 16.15
CA ARG A 60 -14.63 5.75 16.72
C ARG A 60 -13.23 6.34 16.65
N VAL A 61 -12.57 6.45 17.81
CA VAL A 61 -11.20 6.98 17.93
C VAL A 61 -10.28 5.90 18.47
N TYR A 62 -9.15 5.70 17.82
CA TYR A 62 -8.06 4.83 18.27
C TYR A 62 -6.88 5.72 18.68
N LEU A 63 -6.56 5.77 19.98
CA LEU A 63 -5.60 6.71 20.54
C LEU A 63 -4.48 5.97 21.28
N ALA A 64 -3.23 6.36 21.03
CA ALA A 64 -2.08 5.89 21.78
C ALA A 64 -1.17 7.06 22.17
N GLU A 65 -1.00 7.27 23.47
CA GLU A 65 -0.04 8.23 24.01
C GLU A 65 1.40 7.75 23.76
N ASP A 66 2.26 8.66 23.33
CA ASP A 66 3.68 8.42 23.06
C ASP A 66 4.48 9.71 23.27
N HIS A 67 5.02 9.88 24.48
CA HIS A 67 5.78 11.06 24.89
C HIS A 67 7.28 10.98 24.51
N THR A 68 7.67 10.05 23.62
CA THR A 68 9.08 9.89 23.22
C THR A 68 9.60 11.11 22.46
N PHE A 69 8.75 11.71 21.63
CA PHE A 69 9.05 12.92 20.86
C PHE A 69 7.85 13.88 20.92
N PRO A 70 8.08 15.20 20.88
CA PRO A 70 7.02 16.21 20.91
C PRO A 70 6.32 16.30 19.54
N LEU A 71 5.74 15.20 19.08
CA LEU A 71 5.10 15.02 17.79
C LEU A 71 3.73 14.41 18.00
N VAL A 72 2.77 14.87 17.20
CA VAL A 72 1.41 14.33 17.17
C VAL A 72 1.06 13.97 15.73
N GLY A 73 0.48 12.79 15.55
CA GLY A 73 -0.04 12.32 14.28
C GLY A 73 -1.51 11.95 14.42
N LEU A 74 -2.33 12.43 13.48
CA LEU A 74 -3.75 12.11 13.40
C LEU A 74 -4.08 11.66 11.97
N ARG A 75 -4.91 10.63 11.85
CA ARG A 75 -5.44 10.13 10.58
C ARG A 75 -6.95 9.96 10.71
N VAL A 76 -7.69 10.49 9.74
CA VAL A 76 -9.11 10.23 9.55
C VAL A 76 -9.27 9.26 8.39
N ILE A 77 -10.15 8.27 8.55
CA ILE A 77 -10.51 7.28 7.54
C ILE A 77 -12.02 7.29 7.40
N LEU A 78 -12.51 7.36 6.16
CA LEU A 78 -13.94 7.26 5.81
C LEU A 78 -14.18 6.11 4.84
N ARG A 79 -15.31 5.43 5.01
CA ARG A 79 -15.87 4.48 4.03
C ARG A 79 -16.56 5.26 2.90
N GLN A 80 -15.75 5.78 1.99
CA GLN A 80 -16.19 6.46 0.78
C GLN A 80 -15.13 6.28 -0.29
N GLY A 81 -15.44 6.58 -1.55
CA GLY A 81 -14.39 6.63 -2.55
C GLY A 81 -14.94 6.76 -3.94
N SER A 82 -14.11 6.37 -4.91
CA SER A 82 -14.47 6.39 -6.31
C SER A 82 -15.74 5.56 -6.57
N TYR A 83 -15.99 4.47 -5.86
CA TYR A 83 -17.21 3.66 -6.05
C TYR A 83 -18.56 4.42 -5.89
N LEU A 84 -18.55 5.62 -5.30
CA LEU A 84 -19.72 6.50 -5.15
C LEU A 84 -19.90 7.52 -6.28
N GLU A 85 -18.94 7.61 -7.21
CA GLU A 85 -18.94 8.63 -8.26
C GLU A 85 -19.92 8.28 -9.40
N PRO A 86 -20.59 9.29 -9.98
CA PRO A 86 -21.32 9.13 -11.23
C PRO A 86 -20.40 8.66 -12.38
N PRO A 87 -20.90 7.82 -13.32
CA PRO A 87 -20.08 7.32 -14.44
C PRO A 87 -19.49 8.41 -15.36
N ASP A 88 -20.13 9.57 -15.46
CA ASP A 88 -19.67 10.70 -16.27
C ASP A 88 -18.69 11.62 -15.52
N LYS A 89 -18.47 11.39 -14.22
CA LYS A 89 -17.60 12.19 -13.33
C LYS A 89 -16.53 11.35 -12.63
N VAL A 90 -15.98 10.36 -13.36
CA VAL A 90 -14.88 9.53 -12.85
C VAL A 90 -13.71 10.41 -12.40
N GLY A 91 -13.23 10.19 -11.17
CA GLY A 91 -12.16 10.92 -10.49
C GLY A 91 -12.63 12.09 -9.63
N LEU A 92 -13.95 12.28 -9.49
CA LEU A 92 -14.55 13.27 -8.60
C LEU A 92 -14.08 13.12 -7.15
N ALA A 93 -14.05 11.91 -6.59
CA ALA A 93 -13.65 11.68 -5.19
C ALA A 93 -12.19 12.06 -4.95
N SER A 94 -11.29 11.69 -5.85
CA SER A 94 -9.86 12.06 -5.76
C SER A 94 -9.64 13.57 -5.93
N LEU A 95 -10.37 14.21 -6.85
CA LEU A 95 -10.25 15.65 -7.09
C LEU A 95 -10.85 16.46 -5.95
N THR A 96 -11.99 16.05 -5.39
CA THR A 96 -12.56 16.63 -4.17
C THR A 96 -11.54 16.55 -3.04
N ALA A 97 -10.96 15.37 -2.78
CA ALA A 97 -9.97 15.23 -1.72
C ALA A 97 -8.73 16.11 -1.96
N SER A 98 -8.17 16.15 -3.17
CA SER A 98 -7.04 17.04 -3.50
C SER A 98 -7.38 18.50 -3.20
N MET A 99 -8.54 18.96 -3.70
CA MET A 99 -8.99 20.34 -3.56
C MET A 99 -9.40 20.73 -2.15
N MET A 100 -9.76 19.77 -1.27
CA MET A 100 -9.96 20.07 0.15
C MET A 100 -8.69 20.64 0.79
N ARG A 101 -7.52 20.09 0.45
CA ARG A 101 -6.24 20.56 0.98
C ARG A 101 -5.70 21.76 0.19
N SER A 102 -5.71 21.70 -1.14
CA SER A 102 -5.07 22.71 -1.99
C SER A 102 -5.94 23.92 -2.30
N GLY A 103 -7.26 23.83 -2.10
CA GLY A 103 -8.23 24.87 -2.41
C GLY A 103 -8.47 25.89 -1.29
N GLY A 104 -7.72 25.82 -0.19
CA GLY A 104 -7.92 26.66 0.99
C GLY A 104 -9.21 26.33 1.75
N THR A 105 -9.53 27.17 2.74
CA THR A 105 -10.71 27.01 3.60
C THR A 105 -11.58 28.26 3.53
N GLU A 106 -12.80 28.21 4.06
CA GLU A 106 -13.66 29.42 4.11
C GLU A 106 -12.97 30.60 4.81
N LYS A 107 -12.10 30.31 5.79
CA LYS A 107 -11.38 31.32 6.57
C LYS A 107 -10.10 31.79 5.90
N MET A 108 -9.48 30.98 5.04
CA MET A 108 -8.16 31.25 4.49
C MET A 108 -8.08 30.96 2.99
N ALA A 109 -7.59 31.94 2.23
CA ALA A 109 -7.20 31.71 0.84
C ALA A 109 -6.09 30.65 0.75
N PRO A 110 -5.97 29.90 -0.37
CA PRO A 110 -5.01 28.81 -0.52
C PRO A 110 -3.57 29.15 -0.12
N ASP A 111 -3.05 30.28 -0.60
CA ASP A 111 -1.64 30.65 -0.37
C ASP A 111 -1.38 30.96 1.11
N ILE A 112 -2.31 31.66 1.76
CA ILE A 112 -2.24 31.97 3.20
C ILE A 112 -2.36 30.70 4.03
N PHE A 113 -3.24 29.78 3.63
CA PHE A 113 -3.37 28.49 4.29
C PHE A 113 -2.07 27.67 4.19
N ASP A 114 -1.44 27.64 3.02
CA ASP A 114 -0.15 26.96 2.81
C ASP A 114 0.98 27.57 3.65
N GLU A 115 1.08 28.91 3.66
CA GLU A 115 2.05 29.63 4.50
C GLU A 115 1.88 29.35 5.98
N GLU A 116 0.63 29.32 6.48
CA GLU A 116 0.35 29.03 7.89
C GLU A 116 0.70 27.58 8.26
N VAL A 117 0.36 26.62 7.40
CA VAL A 117 0.71 25.21 7.63
C VAL A 117 2.22 25.02 7.68
N GLU A 118 2.97 25.69 6.80
CA GLU A 118 4.43 25.66 6.79
C GLU A 118 5.03 26.35 8.02
N PHE A 119 4.49 27.51 8.42
CA PHE A 119 4.94 28.26 9.60
C PHE A 119 4.82 27.43 10.89
N LEU A 120 3.74 26.66 11.02
CA LEU A 120 3.50 25.74 12.15
C LEU A 120 4.33 24.44 12.06
N ALA A 121 5.20 24.31 11.07
CA ALA A 121 5.94 23.09 10.75
C ALA A 121 5.03 21.85 10.67
N SER A 122 3.82 22.05 10.13
CA SER A 122 2.77 21.04 10.08
C SER A 122 2.62 20.44 8.69
N SER A 123 2.10 19.22 8.65
CA SER A 123 1.82 18.48 7.42
C SER A 123 0.37 18.05 7.43
N ILE A 124 -0.45 18.71 6.62
CA ILE A 124 -1.85 18.32 6.36
C ILE A 124 -1.96 17.76 4.95
N SER A 125 -2.61 16.61 4.81
CA SER A 125 -2.91 15.98 3.52
C SER A 125 -4.29 15.37 3.53
N SER A 126 -4.88 15.22 2.35
CA SER A 126 -6.15 14.54 2.10
C SER A 126 -6.01 13.58 0.92
N PHE A 127 -6.81 12.52 0.90
CA PHE A 127 -6.78 11.52 -0.16
C PHE A 127 -8.18 10.97 -0.42
N GLY A 128 -8.44 10.64 -1.69
CA GLY A 128 -9.62 9.91 -2.14
C GLY A 128 -9.18 8.70 -2.97
N GLY A 129 -9.49 7.50 -2.49
CA GLY A 129 -9.21 6.23 -3.16
C GLY A 129 -10.48 5.54 -3.63
N ASP A 130 -10.38 4.25 -3.92
CA ASP A 130 -11.48 3.50 -4.53
C ASP A 130 -12.65 3.25 -3.58
N SER A 131 -12.36 2.85 -2.35
CA SER A 131 -13.36 2.57 -1.30
C SER A 131 -13.06 3.26 0.04
N GLN A 132 -11.93 3.97 0.14
CA GLN A 132 -11.59 4.80 1.28
C GLN A 132 -11.23 6.23 0.86
N ALA A 133 -11.47 7.17 1.76
CA ALA A 133 -10.87 8.50 1.71
C ALA A 133 -10.47 8.92 3.12
N GLY A 134 -9.79 10.06 3.24
CA GLY A 134 -9.41 10.56 4.54
C GLY A 134 -8.42 11.71 4.48
N ALA A 135 -7.92 12.07 5.65
CA ALA A 135 -6.93 13.12 5.81
C ALA A 135 -5.94 12.75 6.91
N ASN A 136 -4.74 13.30 6.82
CA ASN A 136 -3.67 13.11 7.81
C ASN A 136 -3.16 14.46 8.28
N LEU A 137 -2.88 14.55 9.58
CA LEU A 137 -2.16 15.64 10.22
C LEU A 137 -0.89 15.07 10.87
N ARG A 138 0.21 15.81 10.74
CA ARG A 138 1.40 15.70 11.58
C ARG A 138 1.82 17.09 12.01
N CYS A 139 2.12 17.26 13.29
CA CYS A 139 2.62 18.52 13.84
C CYS A 139 3.52 18.25 15.04
N ILE A 140 4.20 19.30 15.51
CA ILE A 140 4.87 19.31 16.81
C ILE A 140 3.86 19.63 17.92
N THR A 141 4.07 19.12 19.14
CA THR A 141 3.15 19.31 20.28
C THR A 141 2.82 20.78 20.56
N PRO A 142 3.79 21.73 20.54
CA PRO A 142 3.50 23.14 20.81
C PRO A 142 2.48 23.77 19.86
N GLU A 143 2.43 23.29 18.61
CA GLU A 143 1.55 23.82 17.56
C GLU A 143 0.28 22.99 17.37
N LEU A 144 0.03 22.00 18.24
CA LEU A 144 -1.08 21.06 18.10
C LEU A 144 -2.43 21.77 17.94
N ASP A 145 -2.68 22.82 18.73
CA ASP A 145 -3.98 23.48 18.76
C ASP A 145 -4.25 24.27 17.48
N ALA A 146 -3.26 25.02 17.00
CA ALA A 146 -3.35 25.73 15.72
C ALA A 146 -3.46 24.75 14.55
N SER A 147 -2.68 23.66 14.58
CA SER A 147 -2.67 22.65 13.53
C SER A 147 -3.96 21.85 13.45
N LEU A 148 -4.57 21.51 14.59
CA LEU A 148 -5.89 20.88 14.65
C LEU A 148 -6.97 21.81 14.09
N ALA A 149 -6.92 23.10 14.39
CA ALA A 149 -7.87 24.05 13.84
C ALA A 149 -7.81 24.10 12.31
N LEU A 150 -6.61 24.19 11.73
CA LEU A 150 -6.43 24.14 10.27
C LEU A 150 -6.86 22.81 9.66
N PHE A 151 -6.54 21.70 10.34
CA PHE A 151 -6.93 20.36 9.89
C PHE A 151 -8.45 20.20 9.82
N PHE A 152 -9.17 20.66 10.85
CA PHE A 152 -10.62 20.59 10.85
C PHE A 152 -11.29 21.61 9.94
N ASP A 153 -10.65 22.76 9.66
CA ASP A 153 -11.13 23.68 8.62
C ASP A 153 -11.04 23.06 7.22
N VAL A 154 -9.95 22.32 6.91
CA VAL A 154 -9.83 21.54 5.65
C VAL A 154 -10.94 20.49 5.54
N LEU A 155 -11.24 19.82 6.64
CA LEU A 155 -12.24 18.75 6.66
C LEU A 155 -13.68 19.27 6.60
N ARG A 156 -13.97 20.39 7.26
CA ARG A 156 -15.35 20.89 7.46
C ARG A 156 -15.75 21.95 6.46
N THR A 157 -14.85 22.87 6.15
CA THR A 157 -15.15 24.08 5.37
C THR A 157 -14.11 24.35 4.28
N PRO A 158 -13.81 23.34 3.42
CA PRO A 158 -12.96 23.55 2.26
C PRO A 158 -13.59 24.57 1.31
N ARG A 159 -12.80 25.53 0.83
CA ARG A 159 -13.29 26.60 -0.05
C ARG A 159 -13.47 26.14 -1.50
N PHE A 160 -12.73 25.10 -1.91
CA PHE A 160 -12.64 24.64 -3.29
C PHE A 160 -12.36 25.80 -4.25
N ASP A 161 -11.27 26.55 -4.02
CA ASP A 161 -10.97 27.74 -4.80
C ASP A 161 -10.91 27.44 -6.32
N GLU A 162 -11.63 28.25 -7.11
CA GLU A 162 -11.80 28.03 -8.54
C GLU A 162 -10.47 28.16 -9.30
N GLY A 163 -9.60 29.11 -8.91
CA GLY A 163 -8.30 29.27 -9.55
C GLY A 163 -7.41 28.05 -9.33
N ARG A 164 -7.40 27.53 -8.10
CA ARG A 164 -6.68 26.29 -7.77
C ARG A 164 -7.27 25.07 -8.49
N LEU A 165 -8.59 25.01 -8.66
CA LEU A 165 -9.24 23.94 -9.42
C LEU A 165 -8.78 23.93 -10.88
N GLN A 166 -8.69 25.09 -11.55
CA GLN A 166 -8.23 25.14 -12.93
C GLN A 166 -6.76 24.71 -13.08
N ILE A 167 -5.91 25.09 -12.11
CA ILE A 167 -4.51 24.63 -12.07
C ILE A 167 -4.45 23.10 -11.91
N GLU A 168 -5.20 22.55 -10.95
CA GLU A 168 -5.21 21.11 -10.69
C GLU A 168 -5.73 20.32 -11.90
N LYS A 169 -6.79 20.81 -12.56
CA LYS A 169 -7.25 20.22 -13.83
C LYS A 169 -6.17 20.26 -14.90
N GLY A 170 -5.42 21.36 -15.02
CA GLY A 170 -4.29 21.48 -15.94
C GLY A 170 -3.20 20.44 -15.65
N ASN A 171 -2.79 20.31 -14.38
CA ASN A 171 -1.81 19.31 -13.94
C ASN A 171 -2.27 17.88 -14.25
N ILE A 172 -3.55 17.59 -14.00
CA ILE A 172 -4.13 16.29 -14.30
C ILE A 172 -4.09 16.02 -15.80
N LEU A 173 -4.47 16.98 -16.66
CA LEU A 173 -4.41 16.82 -18.13
C LEU A 173 -2.99 16.58 -18.64
N GLU A 174 -1.99 17.28 -18.09
CA GLU A 174 -0.59 17.05 -18.41
C GLU A 174 -0.15 15.63 -18.01
N ALA A 175 -0.49 15.21 -16.79
CA ALA A 175 -0.24 13.84 -16.33
C ALA A 175 -0.99 12.80 -17.17
N MET A 176 -2.18 13.14 -17.71
CA MET A 176 -2.88 12.26 -18.64
C MET A 176 -2.07 12.04 -19.92
N GLY A 177 -1.49 13.10 -20.49
CA GLY A 177 -0.66 13.02 -21.69
C GLY A 177 0.51 12.05 -21.57
N GLN A 178 1.03 11.86 -20.35
CA GLN A 178 2.17 10.98 -20.04
C GLN A 178 1.76 9.55 -19.63
N ARG A 179 0.46 9.21 -19.62
CA ARG A 179 -0.06 7.90 -19.15
C ARG A 179 0.50 6.66 -19.84
N ASN A 180 1.07 6.83 -21.03
CA ASN A 180 1.63 5.75 -21.83
C ASN A 180 3.17 5.78 -21.89
N ASP A 181 3.81 6.66 -21.12
CA ASP A 181 5.27 6.79 -21.14
C ASP A 181 5.93 5.59 -20.43
N ASP A 182 5.44 5.21 -19.24
CA ASP A 182 5.90 4.03 -18.52
C ASP A 182 5.08 2.77 -18.85
N GLY A 183 5.79 1.70 -19.25
CA GLY A 183 5.15 0.41 -19.54
C GLY A 183 4.51 -0.26 -18.33
N GLY A 184 4.89 0.10 -17.10
CA GLY A 184 4.33 -0.43 -15.86
C GLY A 184 2.97 0.18 -15.55
N ASP A 185 2.76 1.46 -15.86
CA ASP A 185 1.44 2.08 -15.77
C ASP A 185 0.46 1.52 -16.79
N ILE A 186 0.92 1.30 -18.02
CA ILE A 186 0.16 0.55 -19.05
C ILE A 186 -0.21 -0.84 -18.50
N LEU A 187 0.78 -1.59 -18.00
CA LEU A 187 0.59 -2.94 -17.48
C LEU A 187 -0.47 -2.96 -16.36
N ARG A 188 -0.35 -2.08 -15.36
CA ARG A 188 -1.29 -1.99 -14.23
C ARG A 188 -2.70 -1.57 -14.69
N ARG A 189 -2.82 -0.66 -15.65
CA ARG A 189 -4.12 -0.22 -16.18
C ARG A 189 -4.83 -1.37 -16.91
N GLU A 190 -4.19 -1.95 -17.92
CA GLU A 190 -4.80 -3.02 -18.70
C GLU A 190 -5.03 -4.28 -17.86
N TRP A 191 -4.15 -4.57 -16.88
CA TRP A 191 -4.35 -5.66 -15.92
C TRP A 191 -5.67 -5.54 -15.17
N ASN A 192 -5.98 -4.35 -14.64
CA ASN A 192 -7.23 -4.12 -13.91
C ASN A 192 -8.46 -4.22 -14.85
N PHE A 193 -8.37 -3.69 -16.08
CA PHE A 193 -9.43 -3.84 -17.09
C PHE A 193 -9.71 -5.30 -17.48
N LEU A 194 -8.67 -6.12 -17.58
CA LEU A 194 -8.79 -7.54 -17.86
C LEU A 194 -9.42 -8.30 -16.70
N LEU A 195 -9.06 -7.97 -15.46
CA LEU A 195 -9.53 -8.68 -14.28
C LEU A 195 -10.93 -8.26 -13.82
N TYR A 196 -11.17 -6.96 -13.64
CA TYR A 196 -12.39 -6.46 -13.02
C TYR A 196 -13.37 -5.83 -14.02
N GLY A 197 -12.88 -5.46 -15.21
CA GLY A 197 -13.66 -4.76 -16.23
C GLY A 197 -13.53 -3.25 -16.16
N GLU A 198 -13.68 -2.58 -17.31
CA GLU A 198 -13.43 -1.12 -17.45
C GLU A 198 -14.38 -0.26 -16.62
N ASP A 199 -15.62 -0.72 -16.43
CA ASP A 199 -16.66 0.00 -15.66
C ASP A 199 -16.57 -0.24 -14.15
N HIS A 200 -15.76 -1.21 -13.69
CA HIS A 200 -15.61 -1.48 -12.27
C HIS A 200 -14.91 -0.31 -11.56
N TYR A 201 -15.31 0.02 -10.34
CA TYR A 201 -14.87 1.25 -9.70
C TYR A 201 -13.35 1.33 -9.48
N SER A 202 -12.70 0.20 -9.19
CA SER A 202 -11.25 0.08 -8.99
C SER A 202 -10.46 0.13 -10.31
N SER A 203 -11.15 -0.07 -11.43
CA SER A 203 -10.56 -0.17 -12.76
C SER A 203 -10.73 1.08 -13.60
N ARG A 204 -11.91 1.71 -13.55
CA ARG A 204 -12.20 2.94 -14.30
C ARG A 204 -11.13 4.00 -14.04
N ARG A 205 -10.89 4.79 -15.07
CA ARG A 205 -9.85 5.83 -15.09
C ARG A 205 -10.47 7.10 -15.64
N MET A 206 -10.15 8.22 -15.01
CA MET A 206 -10.62 9.54 -15.43
C MET A 206 -10.18 9.82 -16.87
N THR A 207 -11.10 10.22 -17.74
CA THR A 207 -10.79 10.75 -19.08
C THR A 207 -10.83 12.27 -19.08
N GLN A 208 -10.32 12.89 -20.15
CA GLN A 208 -10.47 14.34 -20.35
C GLN A 208 -11.95 14.77 -20.28
N ALA A 209 -12.85 14.01 -20.92
CA ALA A 209 -14.29 14.30 -20.89
C ALA A 209 -14.86 14.23 -19.46
N ASN A 210 -14.41 13.28 -18.63
CA ASN A 210 -14.82 13.24 -17.22
C ASN A 210 -14.33 14.47 -16.45
N LEU A 211 -13.07 14.86 -16.66
CA LEU A 211 -12.47 16.00 -15.96
C LEU A 211 -13.12 17.33 -16.35
N GLU A 212 -13.50 17.49 -17.61
CA GLU A 212 -14.24 18.66 -18.10
C GLU A 212 -15.64 18.74 -17.48
N ASN A 213 -16.28 17.60 -17.23
CA ASN A 213 -17.62 17.52 -16.61
C ASN A 213 -17.64 17.78 -15.10
N ILE A 214 -16.50 17.72 -14.39
CA ILE A 214 -16.45 17.96 -12.95
C ILE A 214 -16.38 19.47 -12.69
N THR A 215 -17.39 20.05 -12.06
CA THR A 215 -17.42 21.47 -11.67
C THR A 215 -17.04 21.65 -10.20
N ARG A 216 -16.75 22.89 -9.79
CA ARG A 216 -16.57 23.22 -8.36
C ARG A 216 -17.81 22.86 -7.55
N ALA A 217 -19.02 23.06 -8.09
CA ALA A 217 -20.26 22.70 -7.42
C ALA A 217 -20.32 21.19 -7.14
N ASP A 218 -19.84 20.36 -8.07
CA ASP A 218 -19.76 18.92 -7.85
C ASP A 218 -18.81 18.54 -6.72
N LEU A 219 -17.70 19.27 -6.55
CA LEU A 219 -16.78 19.05 -5.43
C LEU A 219 -17.45 19.36 -4.09
N VAL A 220 -18.15 20.49 -4.03
CA VAL A 220 -18.92 20.93 -2.86
C VAL A 220 -20.01 19.92 -2.54
N ASP A 221 -20.84 19.54 -3.52
CA ASP A 221 -21.92 18.58 -3.35
C ASP A 221 -21.40 17.22 -2.89
N PHE A 222 -20.28 16.75 -3.47
CA PHE A 222 -19.67 15.48 -3.06
C PHE A 222 -19.10 15.55 -1.64
N HIS A 223 -18.48 16.67 -1.26
CA HIS A 223 -18.00 16.91 0.09
C HIS A 223 -19.15 16.93 1.11
N GLU A 224 -20.17 17.72 0.85
CA GLU A 224 -21.36 17.81 1.69
C GLU A 224 -22.10 16.47 1.81
N LYS A 225 -22.05 15.64 0.78
CA LYS A 225 -22.76 14.37 0.82
C LYS A 225 -22.04 13.29 1.63
N TYR A 226 -20.71 13.24 1.56
CA TYR A 226 -19.95 12.06 2.00
C TYR A 226 -18.90 12.34 3.08
N TRP A 227 -18.42 13.58 3.24
CA TRP A 227 -17.50 13.94 4.33
C TRP A 227 -18.29 14.32 5.58
N ARG A 228 -18.61 13.31 6.39
CA ARG A 228 -19.47 13.45 7.56
C ARG A 228 -18.93 12.66 8.77
N PRO A 229 -19.10 13.19 10.00
CA PRO A 229 -18.43 12.67 11.19
C PRO A 229 -18.84 11.22 11.51
N GLU A 230 -20.11 10.84 11.34
CA GLU A 230 -20.63 9.50 11.68
C GLU A 230 -19.91 8.34 10.95
N ASN A 231 -19.32 8.63 9.79
CA ASN A 231 -18.58 7.64 8.98
C ASN A 231 -17.07 7.68 9.24
N MET A 232 -16.60 8.52 10.16
CA MET A 232 -15.19 8.67 10.47
C MET A 232 -14.70 7.62 11.47
N ILE A 233 -13.52 7.10 11.17
CA ILE A 233 -12.64 6.43 12.12
C ILE A 233 -11.39 7.28 12.24
N ILE A 234 -11.02 7.63 13.46
CA ILE A 234 -9.85 8.47 13.73
C ILE A 234 -8.78 7.63 14.41
N ALA A 235 -7.54 7.71 13.93
CA ALA A 235 -6.36 7.15 14.58
C ALA A 235 -5.45 8.30 15.03
N VAL A 236 -5.06 8.32 16.29
CA VAL A 236 -4.23 9.38 16.88
C VAL A 236 -3.09 8.77 17.69
N SER A 237 -1.89 9.29 17.52
CA SER A 237 -0.76 8.92 18.37
C SER A 237 0.23 10.06 18.53
N GLY A 238 0.85 10.17 19.70
CA GLY A 238 1.91 11.14 19.93
C GLY A 238 1.96 11.66 21.35
N ASP A 239 2.66 12.77 21.53
CA ASP A 239 2.81 13.45 22.82
C ASP A 239 1.54 14.24 23.17
N ILE A 240 0.54 13.48 23.64
CA ILE A 240 -0.79 13.95 24.04
C ILE A 240 -1.23 13.20 25.30
N ASP A 241 -2.11 13.82 26.10
CA ASP A 241 -2.82 13.17 27.19
C ASP A 241 -4.27 12.89 26.74
N ALA A 242 -4.73 11.65 26.83
CA ALA A 242 -6.03 11.24 26.32
C ALA A 242 -7.19 11.97 27.00
N ALA A 243 -7.08 12.23 28.30
CA ALA A 243 -8.12 12.87 29.10
C ALA A 243 -8.40 14.31 28.67
N THR A 244 -7.37 15.02 28.20
CA THR A 244 -7.48 16.39 27.69
C THR A 244 -7.67 16.45 26.17
N PHE A 245 -7.10 15.49 25.43
CA PHE A 245 -7.18 15.46 23.97
C PHE A 245 -8.56 15.04 23.45
N LEU A 246 -9.19 14.02 24.05
CA LEU A 246 -10.48 13.52 23.56
C LEU A 246 -11.59 14.59 23.60
N PRO A 247 -11.77 15.37 24.69
CA PRO A 247 -12.73 16.48 24.70
C PRO A 247 -12.41 17.56 23.65
N LYS A 248 -11.12 17.84 23.43
CA LYS A 248 -10.67 18.80 22.40
C LYS A 248 -11.05 18.31 21.01
N LEU A 249 -10.75 17.05 20.69
CA LEU A 249 -11.13 16.41 19.43
C LEU A 249 -12.64 16.42 19.22
N GLU A 250 -13.40 16.08 20.27
CA GLU A 250 -14.85 16.07 20.24
C GLU A 250 -15.45 17.44 19.91
N SER A 251 -14.88 18.52 20.46
CA SER A 251 -15.35 19.89 20.17
C SER A 251 -15.31 20.26 18.68
N TYR A 252 -14.38 19.69 17.90
CA TYR A 252 -14.31 19.91 16.45
C TYR A 252 -15.39 19.16 15.67
N LEU A 253 -16.03 18.16 16.28
CA LEU A 253 -16.99 17.27 15.63
C LEU A 253 -18.43 17.50 16.12
N THR A 254 -18.62 18.12 17.29
CA THR A 254 -19.95 18.35 17.89
C THR A 254 -20.87 19.17 16.99
N ASP A 255 -20.37 20.28 16.42
CA ASP A 255 -21.15 21.17 15.55
C ASP A 255 -21.06 20.78 14.06
N TRP A 256 -20.53 19.60 13.75
CA TRP A 256 -20.54 19.07 12.40
C TRP A 256 -21.83 18.27 12.21
N PRO A 257 -22.78 18.70 11.36
CA PRO A 257 -24.00 17.94 11.13
C PRO A 257 -23.71 16.47 10.79
N GLY A 258 -24.27 15.57 11.59
CA GLY A 258 -24.44 14.17 11.21
C GLY A 258 -25.69 14.01 10.37
N GLU A 259 -25.76 12.92 9.59
CA GLU A 259 -26.76 12.62 8.53
C GLU A 259 -26.29 13.05 7.12
N GLY A 260 -25.14 12.52 6.70
CA GLY A 260 -24.75 12.41 5.29
C GLY A 260 -25.62 11.43 4.51
N ALA A 261 -25.23 11.15 3.27
CA ALA A 261 -25.88 10.09 2.50
C ALA A 261 -25.60 8.72 3.13
N ASP A 262 -26.62 7.84 3.10
CA ASP A 262 -26.45 6.42 3.36
C ASP A 262 -25.52 5.81 2.29
N THR A 263 -24.24 5.70 2.62
CA THR A 263 -23.23 5.07 1.77
C THR A 263 -23.43 3.56 1.83
N LYS A 264 -23.95 2.99 0.75
CA LYS A 264 -23.99 1.53 0.59
C LYS A 264 -22.58 0.97 0.77
N TRP A 265 -22.39 0.18 1.82
CA TRP A 265 -21.13 -0.47 2.15
C TRP A 265 -21.38 -1.97 2.37
N PRO A 266 -20.57 -2.88 1.82
CA PRO A 266 -19.40 -2.62 0.96
C PRO A 266 -19.78 -2.14 -0.47
N PRO A 267 -18.82 -1.61 -1.25
CA PRO A 267 -18.95 -1.35 -2.68
C PRO A 267 -19.47 -2.56 -3.49
N PRO A 268 -20.04 -2.33 -4.69
CA PRO A 268 -20.51 -3.42 -5.55
C PRO A 268 -19.35 -4.28 -6.04
N LEU A 269 -19.55 -5.59 -6.12
CA LEU A 269 -18.55 -6.52 -6.66
C LEU A 269 -18.45 -6.45 -8.20
N PRO A 270 -17.33 -6.89 -8.78
CA PRO A 270 -17.17 -7.01 -10.23
C PRO A 270 -18.22 -7.92 -10.86
N THR A 271 -18.77 -7.49 -12.00
CA THR A 271 -19.75 -8.27 -12.78
C THR A 271 -19.10 -9.06 -13.93
N LYS A 272 -17.87 -8.71 -14.32
CA LYS A 272 -17.12 -9.35 -15.39
C LYS A 272 -16.21 -10.44 -14.83
N SER A 273 -16.18 -11.60 -15.50
CA SER A 273 -15.17 -12.62 -15.24
C SER A 273 -13.97 -12.43 -16.18
N PRO A 274 -12.73 -12.49 -15.68
CA PRO A 274 -11.53 -12.49 -16.51
C PRO A 274 -11.55 -13.68 -17.47
N LYS A 275 -11.06 -13.48 -18.69
CA LYS A 275 -10.87 -14.56 -19.66
C LYS A 275 -9.41 -15.02 -19.64
N PRO A 276 -9.12 -16.29 -19.34
CA PRO A 276 -7.76 -16.82 -19.42
C PRO A 276 -7.17 -16.64 -20.83
N GLY A 277 -5.88 -16.37 -20.93
CA GLY A 277 -5.21 -16.17 -22.22
C GLY A 277 -3.99 -15.28 -22.14
N VAL A 278 -3.25 -15.21 -23.25
CA VAL A 278 -2.15 -14.26 -23.44
C VAL A 278 -2.67 -12.95 -24.02
N TYR A 279 -2.32 -11.86 -23.38
CA TYR A 279 -2.64 -10.50 -23.77
C TYR A 279 -1.35 -9.70 -23.94
N ARG A 280 -1.29 -8.87 -24.97
CA ARG A 280 -0.11 -8.04 -25.24
C ARG A 280 -0.46 -6.58 -25.47
N VAL A 281 0.38 -5.67 -24.99
CA VAL A 281 0.44 -4.28 -25.42
C VAL A 281 1.82 -4.01 -25.99
N GLU A 282 1.86 -3.47 -27.21
CA GLU A 282 3.11 -3.14 -27.87
C GLU A 282 3.72 -1.88 -27.25
N LYS A 283 5.00 -1.95 -26.84
CA LYS A 283 5.77 -0.78 -26.40
C LYS A 283 7.26 -1.00 -26.65
N ASP A 284 7.91 0.00 -27.25
CA ASP A 284 9.36 0.03 -27.38
C ASP A 284 10.02 0.30 -26.01
N ILE A 285 10.35 -0.79 -25.30
CA ILE A 285 11.08 -0.79 -24.03
C ILE A 285 12.12 -1.94 -24.02
N PRO A 286 13.23 -1.79 -23.29
CA PRO A 286 14.32 -2.77 -23.30
C PRO A 286 14.02 -4.08 -22.55
N GLN A 287 13.04 -4.06 -21.65
CA GLN A 287 12.59 -5.23 -20.90
C GLN A 287 11.07 -5.33 -20.99
N GLY A 288 10.58 -6.52 -21.33
CA GLY A 288 9.16 -6.83 -21.22
C GLY A 288 8.73 -6.79 -19.76
N LYS A 289 7.56 -6.22 -19.49
CA LYS A 289 6.95 -6.21 -18.15
C LYS A 289 5.77 -7.16 -18.13
N ILE A 290 5.69 -8.01 -17.10
CA ILE A 290 4.81 -9.17 -17.07
C ILE A 290 3.99 -9.23 -15.79
N LEU A 291 2.69 -9.50 -15.96
CA LEU A 291 1.79 -9.99 -14.92
C LEU A 291 1.11 -11.28 -15.40
N ILE A 292 1.14 -12.31 -14.56
CA ILE A 292 0.46 -13.60 -14.80
C ILE A 292 -0.37 -13.91 -13.57
N GLY A 293 -1.66 -14.21 -13.71
CA GLY A 293 -2.50 -14.39 -12.53
C GLY A 293 -3.99 -14.45 -12.80
N HIS A 294 -4.77 -14.61 -11.74
CA HIS A 294 -6.21 -14.72 -11.80
C HIS A 294 -6.85 -14.10 -10.55
N LEU A 295 -8.16 -13.88 -10.60
CA LEU A 295 -8.91 -13.46 -9.42
C LEU A 295 -8.95 -14.58 -8.38
N VAL A 296 -8.83 -14.22 -7.11
CA VAL A 296 -9.09 -15.09 -5.96
C VAL A 296 -10.30 -14.56 -5.20
N PRO A 297 -10.94 -15.37 -4.33
CA PRO A 297 -12.10 -14.91 -3.57
C PRO A 297 -11.84 -13.62 -2.77
N GLN A 298 -12.91 -12.92 -2.42
CA GLN A 298 -12.87 -11.88 -1.40
C GLN A 298 -12.56 -12.52 -0.03
N TRP A 299 -11.72 -11.88 0.76
CA TRP A 299 -11.26 -12.32 2.08
C TRP A 299 -11.85 -11.45 3.18
N ASN A 300 -13.17 -11.47 3.32
CA ASN A 300 -13.90 -10.82 4.42
C ASN A 300 -14.24 -11.77 5.58
N ASP A 301 -14.15 -13.09 5.38
CA ASP A 301 -14.21 -14.07 6.47
C ASP A 301 -12.86 -14.12 7.19
N TRP A 302 -12.74 -13.40 8.30
CA TRP A 302 -11.49 -13.28 9.08
C TRP A 302 -11.07 -14.56 9.79
N GLU A 303 -11.99 -15.51 9.99
CA GLU A 303 -11.71 -16.78 10.69
C GLU A 303 -11.50 -17.95 9.71
N ASN A 304 -11.46 -17.67 8.39
CA ASN A 304 -11.19 -18.68 7.38
C ASN A 304 -9.83 -19.38 7.65
N PRO A 305 -9.82 -20.70 7.87
CA PRO A 305 -8.61 -21.44 8.25
C PRO A 305 -7.55 -21.48 7.15
N ASP A 306 -7.91 -21.16 5.90
CA ASP A 306 -6.97 -21.15 4.77
C ASP A 306 -6.08 -19.90 4.75
N ARG A 307 -6.38 -18.87 5.56
CA ARG A 307 -5.59 -17.62 5.57
C ARG A 307 -4.12 -17.83 5.92
N ALA A 308 -3.85 -18.55 7.01
CA ALA A 308 -2.49 -18.79 7.46
C ALA A 308 -1.71 -19.71 6.49
N PRO A 309 -2.27 -20.85 6.06
CA PRO A 309 -1.65 -21.68 5.02
C PRO A 309 -1.31 -20.93 3.73
N ILE A 310 -2.20 -20.04 3.24
CA ILE A 310 -1.92 -19.26 2.03
C ILE A 310 -0.80 -18.25 2.24
N GLN A 311 -0.73 -17.59 3.40
CA GLN A 311 0.39 -16.68 3.71
C GLN A 311 1.72 -17.41 3.73
N VAL A 312 1.77 -18.62 4.31
CA VAL A 312 2.97 -19.47 4.30
C VAL A 312 3.30 -19.94 2.87
N MET A 313 2.31 -20.41 2.12
CA MET A 313 2.45 -20.80 0.71
C MET A 313 3.01 -19.64 -0.14
N GLU A 314 2.43 -18.44 -0.03
CA GLU A 314 2.88 -17.24 -0.75
C GLU A 314 4.33 -16.88 -0.40
N HIS A 315 4.70 -16.99 0.87
CA HIS A 315 6.05 -16.73 1.36
C HIS A 315 7.08 -17.66 0.72
N ILE A 316 6.79 -18.96 0.66
CA ILE A 316 7.64 -19.97 0.03
C ILE A 316 7.70 -19.75 -1.48
N LEU A 317 6.54 -19.50 -2.10
CA LEU A 317 6.42 -19.44 -3.55
C LEU A 317 7.08 -18.18 -4.14
N GLY A 318 6.87 -17.00 -3.55
CA GLY A 318 7.30 -15.77 -4.23
C GLY A 318 7.39 -14.46 -3.44
N SER A 319 6.99 -14.36 -2.17
CA SER A 319 7.00 -13.07 -1.45
C SER A 319 8.21 -12.84 -0.52
N SER A 320 9.04 -13.86 -0.29
CA SER A 320 10.21 -13.79 0.61
C SER A 320 11.51 -13.32 -0.03
N GLY A 321 11.47 -12.83 -1.27
CA GLY A 321 12.67 -12.37 -1.98
C GLY A 321 13.57 -13.54 -2.34
N PHE A 322 14.88 -13.46 -2.09
CA PHE A 322 15.87 -14.43 -2.56
C PHE A 322 15.67 -15.87 -2.07
N THR A 323 14.94 -16.08 -0.97
CA THR A 323 14.61 -17.41 -0.44
C THR A 323 13.36 -18.02 -1.08
N SER A 324 12.57 -17.24 -1.82
CA SER A 324 11.37 -17.76 -2.49
C SER A 324 11.71 -18.56 -3.74
N ARG A 325 10.92 -19.59 -4.03
CA ARG A 325 11.11 -20.51 -5.17
C ARG A 325 11.22 -19.78 -6.51
N ILE A 326 10.27 -18.87 -6.81
CA ILE A 326 10.23 -18.13 -8.07
C ILE A 326 11.44 -17.19 -8.21
N MET A 327 11.74 -16.41 -7.17
CA MET A 327 12.89 -15.50 -7.22
C MET A 327 14.19 -16.28 -7.38
N ARG A 328 14.38 -17.37 -6.63
CA ARG A 328 15.58 -18.21 -6.71
C ARG A 328 15.76 -18.78 -8.12
N ARG A 329 14.73 -19.42 -8.69
CA ARG A 329 14.86 -20.01 -10.03
C ARG A 329 15.01 -18.96 -11.14
N VAL A 330 14.16 -17.94 -11.17
CA VAL A 330 14.15 -16.96 -12.26
C VAL A 330 15.36 -16.01 -12.18
N ARG A 331 15.73 -15.54 -10.98
CA ARG A 331 16.84 -14.59 -10.80
C ARG A 331 18.16 -15.27 -10.48
N SER A 332 18.22 -16.10 -9.44
CA SER A 332 19.50 -16.60 -8.92
C SER A 332 20.09 -17.70 -9.79
N ASP A 333 19.26 -18.65 -10.22
CA ASP A 333 19.72 -19.82 -10.98
C ASP A 333 19.88 -19.47 -12.47
N GLU A 334 18.90 -18.78 -13.07
CA GLU A 334 18.86 -18.52 -14.53
C GLU A 334 19.22 -17.08 -14.94
N GLY A 335 19.27 -16.12 -14.00
CA GLY A 335 19.66 -14.74 -14.31
C GLY A 335 18.72 -13.96 -15.24
N LEU A 336 17.45 -14.40 -15.38
CA LEU A 336 16.51 -13.87 -16.38
C LEU A 336 15.86 -12.55 -15.97
N ALA A 337 15.78 -12.26 -14.67
CA ALA A 337 15.14 -11.06 -14.15
C ALA A 337 15.91 -10.51 -12.94
N TYR A 338 15.88 -9.19 -12.75
CA TYR A 338 16.34 -8.57 -11.51
C TYR A 338 15.40 -8.83 -10.34
N SER A 339 14.13 -9.08 -10.61
CA SER A 339 13.16 -9.46 -9.58
C SER A 339 12.05 -10.29 -10.21
N ALA A 340 11.68 -11.37 -9.53
CA ALA A 340 10.49 -12.14 -9.80
C ALA A 340 9.80 -12.45 -8.46
N SER A 341 8.49 -12.31 -8.42
CA SER A 341 7.71 -12.56 -7.21
C SER A 341 6.33 -13.10 -7.54
N ALA A 342 5.73 -13.78 -6.59
CA ALA A 342 4.31 -14.10 -6.58
C ALA A 342 3.66 -13.50 -5.33
N ARG A 343 2.41 -13.05 -5.47
CA ARG A 343 1.61 -12.52 -4.36
C ARG A 343 0.20 -13.04 -4.40
N PHE A 344 -0.38 -13.22 -3.22
CA PHE A 344 -1.78 -13.60 -3.04
C PHE A 344 -2.55 -12.46 -2.39
N GLY A 345 -3.62 -11.99 -3.03
CA GLY A 345 -4.41 -10.86 -2.55
C GLY A 345 -5.44 -11.25 -1.49
N PHE A 346 -5.31 -10.69 -0.27
CA PHE A 346 -6.27 -10.85 0.83
C PHE A 346 -7.25 -9.67 0.94
N ASP A 347 -7.74 -9.17 -0.19
CA ASP A 347 -8.66 -8.03 -0.20
C ASP A 347 -10.00 -8.39 0.46
N ALA A 348 -10.45 -7.57 1.40
CA ALA A 348 -11.68 -7.81 2.16
C ALA A 348 -12.91 -7.09 1.57
N ILE A 349 -12.73 -6.26 0.54
CA ILE A 349 -13.75 -5.40 -0.04
C ILE A 349 -14.16 -5.92 -1.43
N GLU A 350 -13.20 -6.33 -2.24
CA GLU A 350 -13.43 -6.91 -3.56
C GLU A 350 -12.63 -8.22 -3.75
N PRO A 351 -12.83 -8.99 -4.83
CA PRO A 351 -12.04 -10.18 -5.08
C PRO A 351 -10.55 -9.85 -5.17
N GLY A 352 -9.71 -10.61 -4.46
CA GLY A 352 -8.27 -10.43 -4.51
C GLY A 352 -7.66 -10.91 -5.84
N VAL A 353 -6.35 -10.81 -5.96
CA VAL A 353 -5.60 -11.32 -7.13
C VAL A 353 -4.44 -12.19 -6.67
N PHE A 354 -4.35 -13.42 -7.18
CA PHE A 354 -3.06 -14.12 -7.22
C PHE A 354 -2.31 -13.66 -8.46
N ARG A 355 -1.07 -13.17 -8.29
CA ARG A 355 -0.25 -12.70 -9.41
C ARG A 355 1.21 -13.06 -9.25
N ILE A 356 1.84 -13.40 -10.36
CA ILE A 356 3.28 -13.45 -10.59
C ILE A 356 3.66 -12.18 -11.33
N SER A 357 4.78 -11.57 -10.96
CA SER A 357 5.30 -10.37 -11.60
C SER A 357 6.81 -10.43 -11.78
N PHE A 358 7.29 -10.08 -12.96
CA PHE A 358 8.72 -9.91 -13.25
C PHE A 358 8.92 -9.00 -14.45
N GLN A 359 10.18 -8.59 -14.67
CA GLN A 359 10.62 -7.92 -15.88
C GLN A 359 11.86 -8.64 -16.40
N SER A 360 11.90 -8.90 -17.70
CA SER A 360 12.96 -9.68 -18.35
C SER A 360 13.31 -9.08 -19.70
N LYS A 361 14.49 -9.41 -20.26
CA LYS A 361 14.82 -9.05 -21.65
C LYS A 361 13.78 -9.69 -22.57
N SER A 362 13.45 -9.02 -23.68
CA SER A 362 12.39 -9.48 -24.60
C SER A 362 12.45 -10.98 -24.91
N PRO A 363 13.60 -11.56 -25.35
CA PRO A 363 13.64 -12.97 -25.74
C PRO A 363 13.45 -13.94 -24.56
N THR A 364 13.76 -13.53 -23.33
CA THR A 364 13.73 -14.41 -22.16
C THR A 364 12.42 -14.37 -21.37
N VAL A 365 11.44 -13.59 -21.82
CA VAL A 365 10.12 -13.46 -21.17
C VAL A 365 9.39 -14.81 -21.09
N ALA A 366 9.33 -15.55 -22.20
CA ALA A 366 8.65 -16.85 -22.26
C ALA A 366 9.27 -17.86 -21.28
N LEU A 367 10.61 -17.91 -21.22
CA LEU A 367 11.32 -18.82 -20.32
C LEU A 367 11.09 -18.48 -18.86
N ALA A 368 11.18 -17.20 -18.48
CA ALA A 368 10.91 -16.77 -17.11
C ALA A 368 9.46 -17.08 -16.68
N ALA A 369 8.49 -16.90 -17.59
CA ALA A 369 7.09 -17.24 -17.34
C ALA A 369 6.89 -18.75 -17.14
N LYS A 370 7.51 -19.57 -18.01
CA LYS A 370 7.48 -21.03 -17.93
C LYS A 370 8.00 -21.52 -16.59
N ILE A 371 9.18 -21.05 -16.18
CA ILE A 371 9.80 -21.40 -14.89
C ILE A 371 8.91 -20.98 -13.72
N ALA A 372 8.33 -19.78 -13.75
CA ALA A 372 7.49 -19.31 -12.65
C ALA A 372 6.20 -20.16 -12.53
N LEU A 373 5.58 -20.52 -13.64
CA LEU A 373 4.39 -21.39 -13.67
C LEU A 373 4.72 -22.84 -13.31
N GLU A 374 5.92 -23.34 -13.65
CA GLU A 374 6.42 -24.62 -13.15
C GLU A 374 6.48 -24.63 -11.62
N GLU A 375 7.01 -23.59 -10.98
CA GLU A 375 7.05 -23.54 -9.51
C GLU A 375 5.66 -23.46 -8.88
N VAL A 376 4.69 -22.81 -9.54
CA VAL A 376 3.28 -22.87 -9.14
C VAL A 376 2.77 -24.31 -9.21
N ARG A 377 3.01 -25.03 -10.31
CA ARG A 377 2.55 -26.43 -10.43
C ARG A 377 3.24 -27.33 -9.41
N ARG A 378 4.53 -27.13 -9.16
CA ARG A 378 5.28 -27.93 -8.19
C ARG A 378 4.78 -27.76 -6.77
N ILE A 379 4.44 -26.54 -6.33
CA ILE A 379 3.84 -26.35 -4.99
C ILE A 379 2.42 -26.94 -4.88
N GLN A 380 1.75 -27.21 -6.00
CA GLN A 380 0.46 -27.92 -6.06
C GLN A 380 0.59 -29.44 -6.06
N SER A 381 1.75 -30.00 -6.39
CA SER A 381 1.95 -31.45 -6.53
C SER A 381 2.96 -32.06 -5.57
N GLU A 382 3.84 -31.25 -4.99
CA GLU A 382 4.93 -31.66 -4.09
C GLU A 382 4.73 -31.02 -2.71
N LEU A 383 4.94 -31.80 -1.64
CA LEU A 383 5.05 -31.23 -0.30
C LEU A 383 6.26 -30.28 -0.26
N VAL A 384 6.07 -29.13 0.39
CA VAL A 384 7.20 -28.23 0.71
C VAL A 384 8.16 -28.91 1.68
N SER A 385 9.44 -28.60 1.60
CA SER A 385 10.41 -29.17 2.53
C SER A 385 10.21 -28.62 3.94
N GLU A 386 10.72 -29.35 4.94
CA GLU A 386 10.74 -28.88 6.33
C GLU A 386 11.51 -27.55 6.47
N ASP A 387 12.61 -27.39 5.72
CA ASP A 387 13.39 -26.16 5.69
C ASP A 387 12.59 -24.98 5.11
N GLU A 388 11.90 -25.16 3.98
CA GLU A 388 11.07 -24.11 3.39
C GLU A 388 9.93 -23.71 4.34
N LEU A 389 9.28 -24.71 4.94
CA LEU A 389 8.17 -24.49 5.87
C LEU A 389 8.63 -23.77 7.13
N SER A 390 9.73 -24.21 7.75
CA SER A 390 10.27 -23.61 8.97
C SER A 390 10.75 -22.19 8.74
N VAL A 391 11.50 -21.93 7.67
CA VAL A 391 11.95 -20.58 7.29
C VAL A 391 10.75 -19.64 7.08
N ALA A 392 9.72 -20.09 6.36
CA ALA A 392 8.55 -19.27 6.12
C ALA A 392 7.78 -18.94 7.40
N LYS A 393 7.54 -19.94 8.26
CA LYS A 393 6.83 -19.76 9.53
C LYS A 393 7.58 -18.83 10.47
N ASN A 394 8.90 -19.01 10.61
CA ASN A 394 9.73 -18.17 11.48
C ASN A 394 9.80 -16.73 10.93
N SER A 395 10.07 -16.56 9.64
CA SER A 395 10.11 -15.23 9.00
C SER A 395 8.81 -14.45 9.19
N LEU A 396 7.65 -15.11 9.02
CA LEU A 396 6.34 -14.51 9.25
C LEU A 396 6.08 -14.21 10.74
N ALA A 397 6.34 -15.16 11.62
CA ALA A 397 6.08 -15.03 13.06
C ALA A 397 7.00 -14.01 13.74
N ASP A 398 8.27 -13.95 13.34
CA ASP A 398 9.30 -13.12 13.97
C ASP A 398 9.30 -11.69 13.41
N SER A 399 8.80 -11.50 12.19
CA SER A 399 8.53 -10.16 11.65
C SER A 399 7.26 -9.53 12.20
N PHE A 400 6.40 -10.31 12.85
CA PHE A 400 5.09 -9.86 13.30
C PHE A 400 5.13 -8.71 14.32
N PRO A 401 5.99 -8.73 15.35
CA PRO A 401 6.03 -7.66 16.35
C PRO A 401 6.35 -6.29 15.75
N ARG A 402 7.09 -6.25 14.63
CA ARG A 402 7.39 -5.02 13.90
C ARG A 402 6.16 -4.27 13.41
N ARG A 403 5.00 -4.94 13.35
CA ARG A 403 3.71 -4.32 13.04
C ARG A 403 3.16 -3.47 14.20
N PHE A 404 3.72 -3.58 15.40
CA PHE A 404 3.19 -2.94 16.63
C PHE A 404 4.24 -2.09 17.37
N GLU A 405 5.46 -1.92 16.82
CA GLU A 405 6.58 -1.23 17.47
C GLU A 405 6.24 0.21 17.88
N SER A 406 5.67 1.00 16.97
CA SER A 406 5.30 2.39 17.26
C SER A 406 3.82 2.55 17.64
N ALA A 407 3.52 3.54 18.48
CA ALA A 407 2.16 3.94 18.83
C ALA A 407 1.31 4.19 17.58
N ARG A 408 1.89 4.89 16.59
CA ARG A 408 1.27 5.15 15.29
C ARG A 408 0.90 3.88 14.53
N GLN A 409 1.77 2.87 14.49
CA GLN A 409 1.46 1.61 13.81
C GLN A 409 0.29 0.89 14.49
N ARG A 410 0.26 0.85 15.83
CA ARG A 410 -0.82 0.21 16.60
C ARG A 410 -2.17 0.84 16.32
N VAL A 411 -2.31 2.16 16.50
CA VAL A 411 -3.59 2.84 16.29
C VAL A 411 -4.07 2.79 14.84
N ASN A 412 -3.15 2.86 13.86
CA ASN A 412 -3.50 2.70 12.44
C ASN A 412 -3.96 1.29 12.11
N MET A 413 -3.36 0.27 12.73
CA MET A 413 -3.77 -1.12 12.56
C MET A 413 -5.21 -1.30 13.04
N PHE A 414 -5.50 -0.90 14.29
CA PHE A 414 -6.83 -1.07 14.87
C PHE A 414 -7.89 -0.17 14.24
N ALA A 415 -7.53 1.03 13.77
CA ALA A 415 -8.42 1.84 12.96
C ALA A 415 -8.73 1.18 11.59
N THR A 416 -7.75 0.51 10.99
CA THR A 416 -7.97 -0.28 9.77
C THR A 416 -8.86 -1.50 10.07
N ASP A 417 -8.70 -2.14 11.22
CA ASP A 417 -9.57 -3.23 11.68
C ASP A 417 -11.02 -2.76 11.80
N ALA A 418 -11.25 -1.60 12.43
CA ALA A 418 -12.56 -0.96 12.50
C ALA A 418 -13.14 -0.60 11.13
N TYR A 419 -12.29 -0.19 10.18
CA TYR A 419 -12.69 0.13 8.81
C TYR A 419 -13.10 -1.13 8.04
N LEU A 420 -12.48 -2.28 8.31
CA LEU A 420 -12.78 -3.56 7.64
C LEU A 420 -13.73 -4.48 8.42
N ASP A 421 -14.30 -4.03 9.54
CA ASP A 421 -15.09 -4.84 10.47
C ASP A 421 -14.34 -6.11 10.94
N ARG A 422 -13.03 -5.99 11.13
CA ARG A 422 -12.16 -7.06 11.66
C ARG A 422 -12.11 -7.02 13.18
N SER A 423 -12.29 -8.17 13.82
CA SER A 423 -12.14 -8.30 15.28
C SER A 423 -10.71 -7.98 15.72
N HIS A 424 -10.56 -7.23 16.81
CA HIS A 424 -9.24 -6.97 17.42
C HIS A 424 -8.50 -8.27 17.83
N SER A 425 -9.25 -9.35 18.13
CA SER A 425 -8.67 -10.65 18.51
C SER A 425 -8.03 -11.40 17.34
N TYR A 426 -8.23 -10.96 16.09
CA TYR A 426 -7.63 -11.57 14.90
C TYR A 426 -6.10 -11.65 15.04
N TRP A 427 -5.47 -10.56 15.46
CA TRP A 427 -4.02 -10.46 15.58
C TRP A 427 -3.44 -11.33 16.69
N GLN A 428 -4.20 -11.54 17.78
CA GLN A 428 -3.80 -12.40 18.90
C GLN A 428 -3.61 -13.85 18.47
N LYS A 429 -4.45 -14.35 17.55
CA LYS A 429 -4.40 -15.73 17.05
C LYS A 429 -3.41 -15.90 15.88
N TRP A 430 -3.05 -14.82 15.19
CA TRP A 430 -2.36 -14.88 13.91
C TRP A 430 -1.02 -15.64 13.99
N ARG A 431 -0.19 -15.37 15.00
CA ARG A 431 1.12 -16.04 15.14
C ARG A 431 0.96 -17.54 15.34
N ASP A 432 0.04 -17.94 16.22
CA ASP A 432 -0.23 -19.35 16.50
C ASP A 432 -0.78 -20.08 15.27
N GLN A 433 -1.67 -19.42 14.52
CA GLN A 433 -2.19 -19.95 13.26
C GLN A 433 -1.09 -20.14 12.21
N ILE A 434 -0.14 -19.21 12.08
CA ILE A 434 1.03 -19.37 11.20
C ILE A 434 1.93 -20.52 11.69
N ARG A 435 2.21 -20.59 12.99
CA ARG A 435 3.04 -21.66 13.59
C ARG A 435 2.39 -23.04 13.48
N ALA A 436 1.06 -23.12 13.38
CA ALA A 436 0.34 -24.39 13.23
C ALA A 436 0.33 -24.95 11.80
N VAL A 437 0.68 -24.15 10.78
CA VAL A 437 0.63 -24.59 9.37
C VAL A 437 1.55 -25.79 9.13
N THR A 438 1.02 -26.80 8.42
CA THR A 438 1.75 -27.99 7.96
C THR A 438 2.07 -27.93 6.46
N ALA A 439 2.92 -28.83 5.98
CA ALA A 439 3.22 -28.93 4.55
C ALA A 439 1.99 -29.37 3.74
N GLU A 440 1.13 -30.22 4.32
CA GLU A 440 -0.13 -30.67 3.72
C GLU A 440 -1.13 -29.53 3.59
N ASP A 441 -1.17 -28.61 4.56
CA ASP A 441 -2.00 -27.41 4.46
C ASP A 441 -1.56 -26.52 3.30
N VAL A 442 -0.25 -26.32 3.12
CA VAL A 442 0.33 -25.56 2.00
C VAL A 442 -0.05 -26.22 0.66
N LEU A 443 0.14 -27.53 0.53
CA LEU A 443 -0.22 -28.29 -0.67
C LEU A 443 -1.72 -28.16 -0.98
N ARG A 444 -2.58 -28.33 0.04
CA ARG A 444 -4.03 -28.25 -0.08
C ARG A 444 -4.50 -26.87 -0.54
N VAL A 445 -3.95 -25.79 0.03
CA VAL A 445 -4.35 -24.43 -0.41
C VAL A 445 -3.75 -24.06 -1.75
N ALA A 446 -2.57 -24.57 -2.10
CA ALA A 446 -2.01 -24.41 -3.43
C ALA A 446 -2.93 -25.03 -4.50
N ASP A 447 -3.35 -26.27 -4.31
CA ASP A 447 -4.30 -26.95 -5.20
C ASP A 447 -5.66 -26.23 -5.28
N LYS A 448 -6.20 -25.86 -4.12
CA LYS A 448 -7.51 -25.20 -4.02
C LYS A 448 -7.52 -23.83 -4.71
N TYR A 449 -6.53 -22.98 -4.47
CA TYR A 449 -6.60 -21.56 -4.83
C TYR A 449 -5.74 -21.15 -6.02
N LEU A 450 -4.66 -21.85 -6.36
CA LEU A 450 -3.84 -21.48 -7.52
C LEU A 450 -4.42 -22.12 -8.78
N LYS A 451 -4.61 -21.34 -9.84
CA LYS A 451 -5.18 -21.79 -11.12
C LYS A 451 -4.24 -21.43 -12.27
N PRO A 452 -3.10 -22.12 -12.42
CA PRO A 452 -2.09 -21.79 -13.44
C PRO A 452 -2.62 -21.92 -14.89
N ASP A 453 -3.70 -22.68 -15.10
CA ASP A 453 -4.35 -22.87 -16.41
C ASP A 453 -5.47 -21.85 -16.69
N GLU A 454 -5.87 -21.06 -15.69
CA GLU A 454 -6.93 -20.05 -15.78
C GLU A 454 -6.39 -18.61 -15.64
N VAL A 455 -5.12 -18.41 -15.99
CA VAL A 455 -4.45 -17.12 -15.82
C VAL A 455 -4.71 -16.16 -16.98
N VAL A 456 -4.83 -14.88 -16.64
CA VAL A 456 -4.51 -13.78 -17.55
C VAL A 456 -3.00 -13.62 -17.55
N PHE A 457 -2.38 -13.74 -18.72
CA PHE A 457 -0.96 -13.45 -18.94
C PHE A 457 -0.85 -12.16 -19.74
N LEU A 458 -0.57 -11.04 -19.07
CA LEU A 458 -0.38 -9.75 -19.71
C LEU A 458 1.09 -9.41 -19.87
N VAL A 459 1.47 -9.03 -21.09
CA VAL A 459 2.80 -8.57 -21.48
C VAL A 459 2.74 -7.14 -22.01
N VAL A 460 3.63 -6.27 -21.55
CA VAL A 460 3.92 -4.97 -22.19
C VAL A 460 5.36 -4.99 -22.66
N GLY A 461 5.61 -4.78 -23.95
CA GLY A 461 6.96 -4.79 -24.52
C GLY A 461 6.97 -4.99 -26.04
N LYS A 462 8.16 -5.29 -26.58
CA LYS A 462 8.40 -5.57 -28.00
C LYS A 462 7.93 -6.96 -28.37
N TRP A 463 6.73 -7.11 -28.89
CA TRP A 463 6.15 -8.44 -29.06
C TRP A 463 6.93 -9.31 -30.05
N ASP A 464 7.44 -8.71 -31.13
CA ASP A 464 8.18 -9.45 -32.17
C ASP A 464 9.53 -10.00 -31.66
N GLU A 465 10.07 -9.44 -30.57
CA GLU A 465 11.24 -9.98 -29.87
C GLU A 465 10.86 -10.94 -28.73
N ILE A 466 9.66 -10.80 -28.16
CA ILE A 466 9.16 -11.63 -27.04
C ILE A 466 8.59 -12.96 -27.54
N ALA A 467 7.79 -12.92 -28.60
CA ALA A 467 7.02 -14.06 -29.08
C ALA A 467 7.89 -15.27 -29.49
N PRO A 468 9.01 -15.08 -30.22
CA PRO A 468 9.84 -16.19 -30.66
C PRO A 468 10.49 -16.97 -29.51
N GLY A 469 10.67 -16.36 -28.34
CA GLY A 469 11.38 -16.98 -27.23
C GLY A 469 12.88 -16.72 -27.25
N ASP A 470 13.60 -17.45 -26.40
CA ASP A 470 15.03 -17.25 -26.23
C ASP A 470 15.84 -17.95 -27.35
N PRO A 471 17.06 -17.47 -27.67
CA PRO A 471 17.85 -18.02 -28.79
C PRO A 471 18.23 -19.50 -28.67
N ASP A 472 18.12 -20.07 -27.47
CA ASP A 472 18.41 -21.48 -27.18
C ASP A 472 17.16 -22.38 -27.31
N ASP A 473 16.04 -21.84 -27.80
CA ASP A 473 14.76 -22.53 -28.01
C ASP A 473 14.21 -23.22 -26.74
N ARG A 474 14.47 -22.66 -25.54
CA ARG A 474 14.07 -23.27 -24.26
C ARG A 474 12.60 -23.02 -23.92
N ALA A 475 12.07 -21.88 -24.36
CA ALA A 475 10.66 -21.57 -24.27
C ALA A 475 10.22 -20.52 -25.29
N THR A 476 9.00 -20.66 -25.83
CA THR A 476 8.37 -19.66 -26.71
C THR A 476 7.01 -19.24 -26.20
N MET A 477 6.49 -18.09 -26.65
CA MET A 477 5.13 -17.68 -26.25
C MET A 477 4.03 -18.60 -26.83
N ALA A 478 4.34 -19.39 -27.87
CA ALA A 478 3.41 -20.35 -28.46
C ALA A 478 3.07 -21.53 -27.53
N GLU A 479 3.87 -21.77 -26.48
CA GLU A 479 3.61 -22.80 -25.48
C GLU A 479 2.44 -22.44 -24.55
N PHE A 480 2.07 -21.16 -24.45
CA PHE A 480 0.97 -20.70 -23.60
C PHE A 480 -0.32 -20.59 -24.41
N PHE A 481 -1.41 -21.13 -23.87
CA PHE A 481 -2.76 -21.03 -24.45
C PHE A 481 -2.85 -21.40 -25.94
N GLY A 482 -2.11 -22.42 -26.38
CA GLY A 482 -2.11 -22.89 -27.77
C GLY A 482 -1.56 -21.86 -28.77
N GLY A 483 -0.82 -20.85 -28.29
CA GLY A 483 -0.30 -19.75 -29.11
C GLY A 483 -1.32 -18.67 -29.46
N GLU A 484 -2.54 -18.74 -28.92
CA GLU A 484 -3.53 -17.67 -29.08
C GLU A 484 -3.14 -16.44 -28.26
N VAL A 485 -3.11 -15.29 -28.93
CA VAL A 485 -2.68 -14.02 -28.32
C VAL A 485 -3.66 -12.92 -28.68
N THR A 486 -4.16 -12.22 -27.67
CA THR A 486 -5.00 -11.03 -27.84
C THR A 486 -4.15 -9.77 -27.81
N HIS A 487 -4.14 -9.02 -28.91
CA HIS A 487 -3.53 -7.70 -28.94
C HIS A 487 -4.48 -6.66 -28.31
N ILE A 488 -3.99 -5.99 -27.27
CA ILE A 488 -4.63 -4.82 -26.68
C ILE A 488 -3.96 -3.59 -27.31
N PRO A 489 -4.71 -2.76 -28.05
CA PRO A 489 -4.15 -1.55 -28.62
C PRO A 489 -3.70 -0.59 -27.51
N LEU A 490 -2.65 0.17 -27.78
CA LEU A 490 -2.27 1.26 -26.88
C LEU A 490 -3.36 2.34 -26.95
N ARG A 491 -4.18 2.42 -25.90
CA ARG A 491 -5.29 3.35 -25.79
C ARG A 491 -4.81 4.79 -25.86
N ASP A 492 -5.64 5.67 -26.42
CA ASP A 492 -5.37 7.10 -26.38
C ASP A 492 -5.33 7.59 -24.91
N PRO A 493 -4.29 8.33 -24.48
CA PRO A 493 -4.10 8.70 -23.08
C PRO A 493 -5.23 9.56 -22.49
N MET A 494 -5.90 10.35 -23.33
CA MET A 494 -6.92 11.32 -22.89
C MET A 494 -8.32 10.70 -22.86
N THR A 495 -8.63 9.84 -23.83
CA THR A 495 -9.96 9.25 -24.04
C THR A 495 -10.08 7.81 -23.57
N LEU A 496 -8.95 7.10 -23.44
CA LEU A 496 -8.85 5.67 -23.10
C LEU A 496 -9.60 4.73 -24.06
N LYS A 497 -9.86 5.20 -25.27
CA LYS A 497 -10.47 4.43 -26.36
C LYS A 497 -9.43 3.87 -27.31
#